data_AF-A0A958FNX3-F1
#
_entry.id   AF-A0A958FNX3-F1
#
_cell.length_a   1.000
_cell.length_b   1.000
_cell.length_c   1.000
_cell.angle_alpha   90.00
_cell.angle_beta   90.00
_cell.angle_gamma   90.00
#
_symmetry.space_group_name_H-M   'P 1'
#
loop_
_entity.id
_entity.type
_entity.pdbx_description
1 polymer ?
#
loop_
_entity_poly.entity_id
_entity_poly.type
_entity_poly.pdbx_seq_one_letter_code
_entity_poly.pdbx_strand_id
1 'polypeptide(L)'
;MSFDSRYVIHGYSNQAVGQFGVELINLVTVPANVIVSPASDTNAAGSNKKFLFYSSDQLRNVANGLLLFIGSAFLSSSFTFAYHEYGHGTRAAAVGFKPFYGHGSINTEADINAVLSGSVKTYDNFLSFYRASLFNTGGFTFAIPEKTLFTPLTDELNNNGWDGLLLTGGLNNEMLFTEFIEDELYGNSGHIGFMLPYLGGKLSAQSYGTGTGVFNDLTNIVNFYDRRGYNIDSDMITNASVVSFWGSAMSYQLIYQFFRTLAGKSSRFTPWQYRGFQLPNTSFYMNRAGLSYKIRSGYRWQEWRFPFALEHVFEGEKRTELSFGAKKPFGKTTPMVEATIGKRLELTLDMSYRQNNWLMFSGGYALYDQRNLHGERFIPSLENGPTYHEFYLKTSVIY
;
A
#
# COMPACT_ATOMS: atom_id res chain seq x y z
N MET A 1 -9.35 -6.91 -11.92
CA MET A 1 -8.90 -8.03 -11.04
C MET A 1 -7.95 -8.90 -11.82
N SER A 2 -6.88 -9.37 -11.19
CA SER A 2 -5.80 -10.09 -11.84
C SER A 2 -5.40 -11.38 -11.14
N PHE A 3 -4.86 -12.29 -11.93
CA PHE A 3 -4.11 -13.46 -11.48
C PHE A 3 -2.62 -13.17 -11.69
N ASP A 4 -1.84 -13.21 -10.62
CA ASP A 4 -0.41 -12.89 -10.62
C ASP A 4 0.40 -14.11 -10.13
N SER A 5 1.43 -14.50 -10.88
CA SER A 5 2.29 -15.64 -10.52
C SER A 5 3.02 -15.44 -9.19
N ARG A 6 3.20 -14.19 -8.75
CA ARG A 6 3.81 -13.85 -7.45
C ARG A 6 2.98 -14.33 -6.26
N TYR A 7 1.70 -14.67 -6.46
CA TYR A 7 0.90 -15.33 -5.43
C TYR A 7 1.26 -16.80 -5.20
N VAL A 8 1.87 -17.45 -6.20
CA VAL A 8 2.14 -18.90 -6.18
C VAL A 8 3.62 -19.20 -5.95
N ILE A 9 4.52 -18.47 -6.62
CA ILE A 9 5.95 -18.80 -6.65
C ILE A 9 6.65 -18.40 -5.34
N HIS A 10 6.21 -17.32 -4.69
CA HIS A 10 6.93 -16.71 -3.56
C HIS A 10 6.10 -16.55 -2.28
N GLY A 11 4.94 -17.21 -2.19
CA GLY A 11 4.08 -17.08 -1.01
C GLY A 11 3.55 -15.65 -0.82
N TYR A 12 3.10 -15.04 -1.93
CA TYR A 12 2.70 -13.63 -2.06
C TYR A 12 3.91 -12.69 -1.95
N SER A 13 4.08 -11.73 -2.87
CA SER A 13 5.03 -10.63 -2.70
C SER A 13 4.31 -9.37 -2.22
N ASN A 14 4.98 -8.54 -1.42
CA ASN A 14 4.43 -7.26 -0.94
C ASN A 14 3.87 -6.41 -2.08
N GLN A 15 4.56 -6.39 -3.21
CA GLN A 15 4.13 -5.64 -4.40
C GLN A 15 2.83 -6.20 -4.99
N ALA A 16 2.74 -7.52 -5.17
CA ALA A 16 1.56 -8.14 -5.75
C ALA A 16 0.32 -7.92 -4.89
N VAL A 17 0.45 -8.09 -3.56
CA VAL A 17 -0.66 -7.89 -2.62
C VAL A 17 -1.10 -6.42 -2.57
N GLY A 18 -0.18 -5.46 -2.55
CA GLY A 18 -0.52 -4.05 -2.58
C GLY A 18 -1.24 -3.65 -3.89
N GLN A 19 -0.78 -4.17 -5.04
CA GLN A 19 -1.46 -3.98 -6.32
C GLN A 19 -2.87 -4.61 -6.34
N PHE A 20 -3.06 -5.76 -5.71
CA PHE A 20 -4.40 -6.34 -5.51
C PHE A 20 -5.33 -5.41 -4.73
N GLY A 21 -4.83 -4.72 -3.70
CA GLY A 21 -5.61 -3.72 -2.97
C GLY A 21 -6.11 -2.58 -3.85
N VAL A 22 -5.29 -2.09 -4.77
CA VAL A 22 -5.67 -1.03 -5.72
C VAL A 22 -6.75 -1.54 -6.67
N GLU A 23 -6.57 -2.76 -7.20
CA GLU A 23 -7.58 -3.40 -8.06
C GLU A 23 -8.91 -3.62 -7.33
N LEU A 24 -8.85 -4.01 -6.06
CA LEU A 24 -10.02 -4.19 -5.21
C LEU A 24 -10.82 -2.89 -5.07
N ILE A 25 -10.16 -1.76 -4.80
CA ILE A 25 -10.82 -0.44 -4.73
C ILE A 25 -11.45 -0.09 -6.09
N ASN A 26 -10.72 -0.34 -7.18
CA ASN A 26 -11.20 -0.11 -8.52
C ASN A 26 -12.44 -0.97 -8.86
N LEU A 27 -12.57 -2.19 -8.34
CA LEU A 27 -13.76 -3.05 -8.57
C LEU A 27 -15.04 -2.45 -7.97
N VAL A 28 -14.94 -1.74 -6.85
CA VAL A 28 -16.09 -1.05 -6.22
C VAL A 28 -16.71 -0.01 -7.14
N THR A 29 -15.95 0.44 -8.16
CA THR A 29 -16.47 1.39 -9.14
C THR A 29 -17.47 0.81 -10.13
N VAL A 30 -17.49 -0.51 -10.32
CA VAL A 30 -18.36 -1.17 -11.30
C VAL A 30 -19.83 -1.15 -10.85
N PRO A 31 -20.20 -1.53 -9.61
CA PRO A 31 -21.59 -1.47 -9.16
C PRO A 31 -22.15 -0.05 -9.04
N ALA A 32 -21.33 0.94 -8.66
CA ALA A 32 -21.80 2.32 -8.47
C ALA A 32 -22.27 2.99 -9.77
N ASN A 33 -21.75 2.56 -10.93
CA ASN A 33 -22.24 3.00 -12.23
C ASN A 33 -23.51 2.26 -12.69
N VAL A 34 -23.79 1.08 -12.12
CA VAL A 34 -24.94 0.23 -12.50
C VAL A 34 -26.17 0.52 -11.65
N ILE A 35 -26.00 0.75 -10.35
CA ILE A 35 -27.11 0.91 -9.38
C ILE A 35 -27.91 2.20 -9.61
N VAL A 36 -27.34 3.21 -10.29
CA VAL A 36 -28.03 4.46 -10.61
C VAL A 36 -28.10 4.70 -12.13
N SER A 37 -28.23 3.61 -12.89
CA SER A 37 -28.67 3.64 -14.28
C SER A 37 -30.21 3.69 -14.33
N PRO A 38 -30.82 4.42 -15.27
CA PRO A 38 -32.21 4.84 -15.15
C PRO A 38 -33.15 3.63 -15.15
N ALA A 39 -34.06 3.59 -14.16
CA ALA A 39 -35.42 3.18 -14.52
C ALA A 39 -35.84 4.17 -15.61
N SER A 40 -36.01 3.64 -16.83
CA SER A 40 -36.47 4.37 -18.00
C SER A 40 -37.50 5.43 -17.61
N ASP A 41 -37.30 6.65 -18.08
CA ASP A 41 -38.29 7.73 -18.08
C ASP A 41 -39.62 7.21 -18.66
N THR A 42 -40.45 6.64 -17.80
CA THR A 42 -41.87 6.45 -18.07
C THR A 42 -42.59 7.49 -17.22
N ASN A 43 -42.82 8.64 -17.86
CA ASN A 43 -43.98 9.50 -17.68
C ASN A 43 -44.50 9.63 -16.24
N ALA A 44 -43.98 10.62 -15.51
CA ALA A 44 -44.75 11.28 -14.46
C ALA A 44 -44.63 12.79 -14.63
N ALA A 45 -45.48 13.31 -15.52
CA ALA A 45 -45.87 14.71 -15.52
C ALA A 45 -46.44 15.05 -14.13
N GLY A 46 -45.97 16.16 -13.54
CA GLY A 46 -46.62 16.80 -12.41
C GLY A 46 -46.02 16.53 -11.04
N SER A 47 -44.87 17.14 -10.74
CA SER A 47 -44.76 18.01 -9.56
C SER A 47 -43.37 18.64 -9.51
N ASN A 48 -43.32 19.95 -9.78
CA ASN A 48 -42.16 20.80 -9.52
C ASN A 48 -41.96 20.98 -8.00
N LYS A 49 -41.60 19.90 -7.29
CA LYS A 49 -40.92 20.05 -6.01
C LYS A 49 -39.43 20.05 -6.31
N LYS A 50 -38.92 21.23 -6.66
CA LYS A 50 -37.51 21.55 -6.52
C LYS A 50 -37.14 21.27 -5.06
N PHE A 51 -36.59 20.09 -4.78
CA PHE A 51 -35.73 19.93 -3.61
C PHE A 51 -34.65 20.99 -3.78
N LEU A 52 -34.70 22.02 -2.92
CA LEU A 52 -33.82 23.17 -3.06
C LEU A 52 -32.37 22.69 -3.12
N PHE A 53 -31.61 23.30 -4.03
CA PHE A 53 -30.15 23.26 -4.21
C PHE A 53 -29.52 22.24 -5.19
N TYR A 54 -30.18 21.16 -5.63
CA TYR A 54 -29.56 20.20 -6.57
C TYR A 54 -30.48 19.76 -7.73
N SER A 55 -29.90 19.63 -8.93
CA SER A 55 -30.52 18.91 -10.05
C SER A 55 -30.50 17.39 -9.79
N SER A 56 -31.33 16.64 -10.51
CA SER A 56 -31.34 15.16 -10.46
C SER A 56 -29.96 14.57 -10.75
N ASP A 57 -29.23 15.13 -11.71
CA ASP A 57 -27.85 14.72 -12.03
C ASP A 57 -26.88 14.99 -10.88
N GLN A 58 -27.04 16.11 -10.17
CA GLN A 58 -26.20 16.43 -9.03
C GLN A 58 -26.47 15.47 -7.86
N LEU A 59 -27.74 15.16 -7.57
CA LEU A 59 -28.11 14.16 -6.55
C LEU A 59 -27.57 12.77 -6.91
N ARG A 60 -27.63 12.37 -8.19
CA ARG A 60 -27.03 11.13 -8.68
C ARG A 60 -25.52 11.10 -8.44
N ASN A 61 -24.82 12.18 -8.75
CA ASN A 61 -23.38 12.26 -8.53
C ASN A 61 -23.01 12.17 -7.04
N VAL A 62 -23.78 12.81 -6.15
CA VAL A 62 -23.61 12.69 -4.69
C VAL A 62 -23.83 11.24 -4.26
N ALA A 63 -24.95 10.62 -4.66
CA ALA A 63 -25.28 9.25 -4.29
C ALA A 63 -24.22 8.24 -4.77
N ASN A 64 -23.81 8.33 -6.04
CA ASN A 64 -22.75 7.49 -6.59
C ASN A 64 -21.43 7.71 -5.85
N GLY A 65 -21.08 8.96 -5.56
CA GLY A 65 -19.91 9.31 -4.78
C GLY A 65 -19.90 8.70 -3.38
N LEU A 66 -21.02 8.77 -2.67
CA LEU A 66 -21.17 8.21 -1.34
C LEU A 66 -21.15 6.68 -1.36
N LEU A 67 -21.81 6.03 -2.33
CA LEU A 67 -21.75 4.58 -2.50
C LEU A 67 -20.32 4.10 -2.77
N LEU A 68 -19.59 4.80 -3.65
CA LEU A 68 -18.16 4.53 -3.88
C LEU A 68 -17.35 4.68 -2.59
N PHE A 69 -17.57 5.77 -1.87
CA PHE A 69 -16.84 6.07 -0.63
C PHE A 69 -17.09 5.00 0.45
N ILE A 70 -18.36 4.66 0.72
CA ILE A 70 -18.75 3.66 1.73
C ILE A 70 -18.28 2.26 1.34
N GLY A 71 -18.50 1.86 0.08
CA GLY A 71 -18.05 0.55 -0.41
C GLY A 71 -16.53 0.41 -0.35
N SER A 72 -15.81 1.48 -0.68
CA SER A 72 -14.35 1.51 -0.54
C SER A 72 -13.93 1.52 0.93
N ALA A 73 -14.63 2.23 1.82
CA ALA A 73 -14.35 2.23 3.26
C ALA A 73 -14.37 0.81 3.84
N PHE A 74 -15.43 0.05 3.56
CA PHE A 74 -15.58 -1.31 4.06
C PHE A 74 -14.44 -2.23 3.59
N LEU A 75 -14.14 -2.23 2.29
CA LEU A 75 -13.12 -3.11 1.72
C LEU A 75 -11.70 -2.68 2.06
N SER A 76 -11.44 -1.37 2.06
CA SER A 76 -10.11 -0.81 2.30
C SER A 76 -9.69 -0.93 3.75
N SER A 77 -10.58 -0.80 4.73
CA SER A 77 -10.23 -0.96 6.14
C SER A 77 -9.73 -2.38 6.43
N SER A 78 -10.48 -3.41 6.00
CA SER A 78 -10.07 -4.80 6.18
C SER A 78 -8.82 -5.16 5.37
N PHE A 79 -8.68 -4.60 4.16
CA PHE A 79 -7.49 -4.83 3.33
C PHE A 79 -6.26 -4.19 3.96
N THR A 80 -6.34 -2.92 4.36
CA THR A 80 -5.22 -2.17 4.96
C THR A 80 -4.75 -2.84 6.23
N PHE A 81 -5.69 -3.26 7.09
CA PHE A 81 -5.39 -4.04 8.29
C PHE A 81 -4.66 -5.35 7.95
N ALA A 82 -5.20 -6.15 7.02
CA ALA A 82 -4.53 -7.40 6.62
C ALA A 82 -3.15 -7.15 5.97
N TYR A 83 -3.01 -6.05 5.23
CA TYR A 83 -1.77 -5.68 4.53
C TYR A 83 -0.70 -5.15 5.49
N HIS A 84 -1.12 -4.50 6.58
CA HIS A 84 -0.29 -4.13 7.71
C HIS A 84 0.34 -5.38 8.34
N GLU A 85 -0.49 -6.33 8.80
CA GLU A 85 -0.01 -7.58 9.41
C GLU A 85 0.90 -8.37 8.46
N TYR A 86 0.51 -8.45 7.20
CA TYR A 86 1.32 -9.05 6.15
C TYR A 86 2.68 -8.36 5.95
N GLY A 87 2.79 -7.06 6.25
CA GLY A 87 4.06 -6.33 6.30
C GLY A 87 5.03 -6.92 7.31
N HIS A 88 4.59 -7.15 8.55
CA HIS A 88 5.40 -7.85 9.56
C HIS A 88 5.78 -9.26 9.08
N GLY A 89 4.79 -9.99 8.55
CA GLY A 89 4.96 -11.37 8.12
C GLY A 89 5.96 -11.54 6.97
N THR A 90 5.95 -10.64 5.98
CA THR A 90 6.91 -10.70 4.88
C THR A 90 8.33 -10.34 5.30
N ARG A 91 8.50 -9.41 6.25
CA ARG A 91 9.83 -9.13 6.81
C ARG A 91 10.35 -10.31 7.64
N ALA A 92 9.46 -11.05 8.29
CA ALA A 92 9.77 -12.30 9.00
C ALA A 92 10.21 -13.40 8.03
N ALA A 93 9.43 -13.60 6.98
CA ALA A 93 9.74 -14.54 5.91
C ALA A 93 11.08 -14.21 5.23
N ALA A 94 11.38 -12.91 5.03
CA ALA A 94 12.61 -12.47 4.38
C ALA A 94 13.89 -12.97 5.07
N VAL A 95 13.84 -13.20 6.38
CA VAL A 95 14.97 -13.70 7.18
C VAL A 95 14.80 -15.14 7.66
N GLY A 96 13.84 -15.88 7.08
CA GLY A 96 13.68 -17.33 7.30
C GLY A 96 12.71 -17.73 8.42
N PHE A 97 11.91 -16.80 8.97
CA PHE A 97 10.82 -17.17 9.86
C PHE A 97 9.57 -17.58 9.08
N LYS A 98 8.75 -18.46 9.65
CA LYS A 98 7.42 -18.76 9.10
C LYS A 98 6.36 -17.87 9.78
N PRO A 99 5.73 -16.93 9.05
CA PRO A 99 4.69 -16.08 9.62
C PRO A 99 3.33 -16.80 9.66
N PHE A 100 2.55 -16.46 10.68
CA PHE A 100 1.14 -16.82 10.87
C PHE A 100 0.37 -15.57 11.27
N TYR A 101 -0.88 -15.49 10.85
CA TYR A 101 -1.76 -14.36 11.13
C TYR A 101 -2.94 -14.80 12.00
N GLY A 102 -3.45 -13.93 12.85
CA GLY A 102 -4.61 -14.23 13.68
C GLY A 102 -5.37 -12.99 14.12
N HIS A 103 -6.54 -13.20 14.72
CA HIS A 103 -7.38 -12.14 15.27
C HIS A 103 -7.32 -12.15 16.80
N GLY A 104 -7.41 -10.97 17.42
CA GLY A 104 -7.26 -10.78 18.87
C GLY A 104 -5.98 -10.04 19.23
N SER A 105 -5.64 -10.04 20.52
CA SER A 105 -4.43 -9.42 21.05
C SER A 105 -3.55 -10.48 21.72
N ILE A 106 -2.26 -10.48 21.43
CA ILE A 106 -1.27 -11.28 22.16
C ILE A 106 -0.60 -10.36 23.18
N ASN A 107 -1.04 -10.44 24.43
CA ASN A 107 -0.54 -9.57 25.49
C ASN A 107 0.22 -10.33 26.58
N THR A 108 0.04 -11.65 26.63
CA THR A 108 0.57 -12.51 27.70
C THR A 108 1.22 -13.77 27.13
N GLU A 109 2.05 -14.40 27.92
CA GLU A 109 2.62 -15.72 27.62
C GLU A 109 1.54 -16.80 27.44
N ALA A 110 0.41 -16.67 28.15
CA ALA A 110 -0.74 -17.55 27.98
C ALA A 110 -1.36 -17.44 26.58
N ASP A 111 -1.44 -16.23 26.01
CA ASP A 111 -1.93 -16.01 24.65
C ASP A 111 -1.01 -16.66 23.61
N ILE A 112 0.31 -16.56 23.82
CA ILE A 112 1.32 -17.23 22.99
C ILE A 112 1.11 -18.74 23.03
N ASN A 113 0.98 -19.31 24.24
CA ASN A 113 0.73 -20.74 24.41
C ASN A 113 -0.61 -21.18 23.77
N ALA A 114 -1.63 -20.32 23.77
CA ALA A 114 -2.90 -20.58 23.11
C ALA A 114 -2.76 -20.62 21.58
N VAL A 115 -1.95 -19.74 20.99
CA VAL A 115 -1.60 -19.80 19.55
C VAL A 115 -0.82 -21.07 19.22
N LEU A 116 0.23 -21.37 20.01
CA LEU A 116 1.11 -22.53 19.78
C LEU A 116 0.39 -23.87 19.95
N SER A 117 -0.56 -23.95 20.88
CA SER A 117 -1.39 -25.15 21.09
C SER A 117 -2.50 -25.31 20.05
N GLY A 118 -2.66 -24.36 19.12
CA GLY A 118 -3.75 -24.36 18.13
C GLY A 118 -5.12 -24.00 18.72
N SER A 119 -5.16 -23.50 19.95
CA SER A 119 -6.39 -23.05 20.61
C SER A 119 -6.92 -21.74 20.00
N VAL A 120 -6.04 -20.96 19.38
CA VAL A 120 -6.40 -19.77 18.59
C VAL A 120 -6.33 -20.10 17.11
N LYS A 121 -7.37 -19.73 16.36
CA LYS A 121 -7.39 -19.90 14.91
C LYS A 121 -6.37 -18.99 14.24
N THR A 122 -5.44 -19.59 13.52
CA THR A 122 -4.44 -18.89 12.71
C THR A 122 -4.70 -19.07 11.22
N TYR A 123 -4.02 -18.24 10.43
CA TYR A 123 -4.09 -18.18 8.98
C TYR A 123 -2.67 -18.18 8.41
N ASP A 124 -2.43 -19.03 7.41
CA ASP A 124 -1.08 -19.25 6.85
C ASP A 124 -0.77 -18.34 5.65
N ASN A 125 -1.75 -17.58 5.16
CA ASN A 125 -1.56 -16.71 4.00
C ASN A 125 -2.45 -15.46 4.03
N PHE A 126 -2.01 -14.44 3.29
CA PHE A 126 -2.68 -13.14 3.18
C PHE A 126 -4.17 -13.25 2.84
N LEU A 127 -4.55 -13.97 1.79
CA LEU A 127 -5.95 -14.00 1.33
C LEU A 127 -6.89 -14.65 2.36
N SER A 128 -6.43 -15.69 3.04
CA SER A 128 -7.19 -16.35 4.10
C SER A 128 -7.40 -15.43 5.30
N PHE A 129 -6.37 -14.66 5.67
CA PHE A 129 -6.43 -13.67 6.74
C PHE A 129 -7.28 -12.45 6.36
N TYR A 130 -7.11 -11.91 5.16
CA TYR A 130 -7.92 -10.81 4.63
C TYR A 130 -9.40 -11.16 4.61
N ARG A 131 -9.77 -12.36 4.13
CA ARG A 131 -11.16 -12.82 4.15
C ARG A 131 -11.73 -12.87 5.57
N ALA A 132 -10.94 -13.29 6.55
CA ALA A 132 -11.35 -13.27 7.95
C ALA A 132 -11.49 -11.84 8.50
N SER A 133 -10.62 -10.93 8.06
CA SER A 133 -10.62 -9.51 8.44
C SER A 133 -11.80 -8.71 7.90
N LEU A 134 -12.59 -9.24 6.96
CA LEU A 134 -13.84 -8.62 6.50
C LEU A 134 -14.90 -8.54 7.61
N PHE A 135 -14.81 -9.40 8.62
CA PHE A 135 -15.82 -9.52 9.68
C PHE A 135 -15.23 -9.43 11.09
N ASN A 136 -13.93 -9.23 11.21
CA ASN A 136 -13.22 -9.17 12.49
C ASN A 136 -12.38 -7.90 12.55
N THR A 137 -12.22 -7.35 13.76
CA THR A 137 -11.37 -6.18 14.03
C THR A 137 -10.26 -6.57 15.00
N GLY A 138 -9.07 -6.01 14.79
CA GLY A 138 -7.88 -6.35 15.57
C GLY A 138 -7.27 -7.69 15.18
N GLY A 139 -5.96 -7.78 15.28
CA GLY A 139 -5.24 -9.02 15.02
C GLY A 139 -3.75 -8.84 15.20
N PHE A 140 -3.03 -9.89 14.85
CA PHE A 140 -1.62 -10.03 15.14
C PHE A 140 -0.94 -10.83 14.04
N THR A 141 0.36 -10.59 13.93
CA THR A 141 1.29 -11.44 13.19
C THR A 141 2.23 -12.12 14.17
N PHE A 142 2.37 -13.44 14.04
CA PHE A 142 3.26 -14.25 14.84
C PHE A 142 4.24 -14.97 13.92
N ALA A 143 5.52 -14.96 14.26
CA ALA A 143 6.57 -15.59 13.46
C ALA A 143 7.23 -16.69 14.27
N ILE A 144 7.17 -17.94 13.78
CA ILE A 144 7.84 -19.07 14.43
C ILE A 144 9.14 -19.35 13.69
N PRO A 145 10.30 -19.33 14.36
CA PRO A 145 11.53 -19.84 13.77
C PRO A 145 11.39 -21.34 13.50
N GLU A 146 11.65 -21.77 12.25
CA GLU A 146 11.67 -23.21 11.90
C GLU A 146 12.75 -23.99 12.66
N LYS A 147 13.67 -23.28 13.33
CA LYS A 147 14.63 -23.82 14.28
C LYS A 147 14.46 -23.10 15.62
N THR A 148 13.80 -23.77 16.57
CA THR A 148 13.61 -23.40 17.99
C THR A 148 12.78 -22.14 18.29
N LEU A 149 11.53 -22.37 18.72
CA LEU A 149 10.68 -21.54 19.60
C LEU A 149 11.35 -20.29 20.14
N PHE A 150 10.84 -19.10 19.78
CA PHE A 150 11.12 -17.78 20.37
C PHE A 150 12.37 -17.76 21.26
N THR A 151 13.51 -18.01 20.64
CA THR A 151 14.72 -17.42 21.20
C THR A 151 14.51 -15.93 20.98
N PRO A 152 14.67 -15.05 21.98
CA PRO A 152 14.78 -13.62 21.70
C PRO A 152 15.67 -13.49 20.48
N LEU A 153 15.19 -12.77 19.45
CA LEU A 153 15.89 -12.55 18.18
C LEU A 153 17.38 -12.64 18.46
N THR A 154 18.04 -13.68 17.93
CA THR A 154 19.42 -14.00 18.31
C THR A 154 20.25 -12.71 18.24
N ASP A 155 21.29 -12.58 19.06
CA ASP A 155 22.16 -11.39 19.03
C ASP A 155 22.57 -11.01 17.60
N GLU A 156 22.69 -12.00 16.71
CA GLU A 156 22.94 -11.84 15.28
C GLU A 156 21.82 -11.11 14.49
N LEU A 157 20.55 -11.39 14.73
CA LEU A 157 19.42 -10.67 14.10
C LEU A 157 19.27 -9.24 14.66
N ASN A 158 19.48 -9.07 15.96
CA ASN A 158 19.50 -7.76 16.62
C ASN A 158 20.68 -6.91 16.10
N ASN A 159 21.86 -7.51 15.94
CA ASN A 159 23.05 -6.82 15.42
C ASN A 159 22.89 -6.43 13.94
N ASN A 160 22.14 -7.22 13.16
CA ASN A 160 21.86 -6.92 11.75
C ASN A 160 20.65 -5.97 11.54
N GLY A 161 19.88 -5.72 12.61
CA GLY A 161 18.72 -4.83 12.69
C GLY A 161 17.48 -5.26 11.94
N TRP A 162 17.27 -6.57 11.86
CA TRP A 162 16.07 -7.13 11.24
C TRP A 162 14.84 -7.01 12.12
N ASP A 163 15.04 -6.99 13.43
CA ASP A 163 14.05 -6.66 14.45
C ASP A 163 13.30 -5.36 14.14
N GLY A 164 14.00 -4.29 13.80
CA GLY A 164 13.38 -3.02 13.41
C GLY A 164 12.58 -3.10 12.12
N LEU A 165 13.02 -3.89 11.13
CA LEU A 165 12.26 -4.05 9.90
C LEU A 165 11.00 -4.88 10.10
N LEU A 166 11.08 -5.93 10.92
CA LEU A 166 9.94 -6.74 11.31
C LEU A 166 8.84 -5.86 11.89
N LEU A 167 9.18 -5.02 12.86
CA LEU A 167 8.25 -4.14 13.56
C LEU A 167 7.74 -3.00 12.68
N THR A 168 8.56 -2.46 11.79
CA THR A 168 8.15 -1.36 10.90
C THR A 168 7.38 -1.84 9.67
N GLY A 169 7.38 -3.15 9.39
CA GLY A 169 6.81 -3.75 8.20
C GLY A 169 5.36 -3.37 7.95
N GLY A 170 4.52 -3.30 9.00
CA GLY A 170 3.11 -2.95 8.86
C GLY A 170 2.86 -1.51 8.40
N LEU A 171 3.39 -0.53 9.14
CA LEU A 171 3.30 0.88 8.76
C LEU A 171 3.97 1.16 7.40
N ASN A 172 5.09 0.52 7.11
CA ASN A 172 5.73 0.62 5.79
C ASN A 172 4.84 0.07 4.67
N ASN A 173 4.12 -1.03 4.90
CA ASN A 173 3.17 -1.57 3.92
C ASN A 173 1.98 -0.64 3.72
N GLU A 174 1.42 -0.05 4.77
CA GLU A 174 0.33 0.93 4.62
C GLU A 174 0.77 2.15 3.81
N MET A 175 1.96 2.68 4.08
CA MET A 175 2.54 3.76 3.28
C MET A 175 2.77 3.31 1.83
N LEU A 176 3.34 2.12 1.63
CA LEU A 176 3.54 1.53 0.29
C LEU A 176 2.22 1.35 -0.47
N PHE A 177 1.13 1.04 0.23
CA PHE A 177 -0.18 0.98 -0.39
C PHE A 177 -0.63 2.35 -0.92
N THR A 178 -0.35 3.43 -0.18
CA THR A 178 -0.58 4.78 -0.69
C THR A 178 0.22 5.08 -1.95
N GLU A 179 1.45 4.58 -2.05
CA GLU A 179 2.26 4.72 -3.27
C GLU A 179 1.68 3.96 -4.47
N PHE A 180 1.14 2.76 -4.25
CA PHE A 180 0.46 2.05 -5.35
C PHE A 180 -0.81 2.78 -5.81
N ILE A 181 -1.52 3.44 -4.90
CA ILE A 181 -2.63 4.34 -5.26
C ILE A 181 -2.11 5.52 -6.07
N GLU A 182 -1.00 6.15 -5.67
CA GLU A 182 -0.38 7.25 -6.43
C GLU A 182 0.01 6.82 -7.85
N ASP A 183 0.62 5.65 -8.00
CA ASP A 183 1.03 5.11 -9.30
C ASP A 183 -0.16 4.83 -10.22
N GLU A 184 -1.26 4.29 -9.66
CA GLU A 184 -2.51 4.12 -10.39
C GLU A 184 -3.09 5.47 -10.82
N LEU A 185 -3.14 6.44 -9.91
CA LEU A 185 -3.69 7.76 -10.17
C LEU A 185 -2.85 8.53 -11.20
N TYR A 186 -1.54 8.54 -11.07
CA TYR A 186 -0.62 9.12 -12.06
C TYR A 186 -0.74 8.43 -13.42
N GLY A 187 -1.06 7.15 -13.42
CA GLY A 187 -1.28 6.38 -14.62
C GLY A 187 -2.62 6.70 -15.30
N ASN A 188 -3.69 6.91 -14.53
CA ASN A 188 -5.06 6.85 -15.01
C ASN A 188 -5.89 8.03 -14.46
N SER A 189 -7.22 7.85 -14.38
CA SER A 189 -8.13 8.74 -13.66
C SER A 189 -8.47 8.14 -12.31
N GLY A 190 -8.57 8.96 -11.27
CA GLY A 190 -9.01 8.54 -9.95
C GLY A 190 -10.51 8.67 -9.72
N HIS A 191 -10.94 8.15 -8.56
CA HIS A 191 -12.26 8.39 -7.99
C HIS A 191 -12.16 8.52 -6.48
N ILE A 192 -13.22 9.04 -5.85
CA ILE A 192 -13.24 9.32 -4.41
C ILE A 192 -13.05 8.09 -3.50
N GLY A 193 -13.20 6.88 -4.05
CA GLY A 193 -13.00 5.63 -3.31
C GLY A 193 -11.57 5.42 -2.83
N PHE A 194 -10.59 6.04 -3.49
CA PHE A 194 -9.19 6.02 -3.05
C PHE A 194 -8.93 6.88 -1.81
N MET A 195 -9.84 7.78 -1.43
CA MET A 195 -9.61 8.77 -0.38
C MET A 195 -9.24 8.13 0.96
N LEU A 196 -10.09 7.24 1.48
CA LEU A 196 -9.87 6.65 2.80
C LEU A 196 -8.60 5.81 2.90
N PRO A 197 -8.33 4.82 2.03
CA PRO A 197 -7.09 4.05 2.11
C PRO A 197 -5.85 4.93 1.95
N TYR A 198 -5.92 5.95 1.08
CA TYR A 198 -4.81 6.87 0.87
C TYR A 198 -4.53 7.75 2.11
N LEU A 199 -5.53 8.47 2.62
CA LEU A 199 -5.34 9.36 3.78
C LEU A 199 -5.07 8.56 5.05
N GLY A 200 -5.71 7.40 5.21
CA GLY A 200 -5.48 6.47 6.31
C GLY A 200 -4.05 5.97 6.34
N GLY A 201 -3.50 5.51 5.21
CA GLY A 201 -2.11 5.08 5.13
C GLY A 201 -1.10 6.21 5.34
N LYS A 202 -1.38 7.44 4.88
CA LYS A 202 -0.50 8.61 5.13
C LYS A 202 -0.47 9.03 6.60
N LEU A 203 -1.51 8.74 7.38
CA LEU A 203 -1.66 9.14 8.78
C LEU A 203 -1.60 7.96 9.76
N SER A 204 -1.27 6.75 9.28
CA SER A 204 -1.47 5.56 10.08
C SER A 204 -0.59 5.51 11.33
N ALA A 205 0.62 6.09 11.26
CA ALA A 205 1.49 6.20 12.42
C ALA A 205 0.90 7.06 13.55
N GLN A 206 -0.02 8.00 13.25
CA GLN A 206 -0.67 8.80 14.31
C GLN A 206 -1.59 7.97 15.21
N SER A 207 -2.21 6.94 14.64
CA SER A 207 -3.10 6.03 15.34
C SER A 207 -2.40 4.78 15.88
N TYR A 208 -1.15 4.56 15.48
CA TYR A 208 -0.39 3.36 15.79
C TYR A 208 0.22 3.41 17.20
N GLY A 209 0.22 2.28 17.91
CA GLY A 209 0.89 2.18 19.21
C GLY A 209 0.22 2.93 20.37
N THR A 210 -1.04 3.34 20.25
CA THR A 210 -1.79 3.99 21.35
C THR A 210 -2.25 3.02 22.46
N GLY A 211 -1.95 1.73 22.33
CA GLY A 211 -2.26 0.69 23.32
C GLY A 211 -1.19 0.55 24.41
N THR A 212 -1.65 0.34 25.65
CA THR A 212 -0.79 -0.04 26.78
C THR A 212 -0.62 -1.56 26.80
N GLY A 213 0.57 -2.07 26.49
CA GLY A 213 0.86 -3.51 26.50
C GLY A 213 2.36 -3.81 26.35
N VAL A 214 2.78 -5.01 26.74
CA VAL A 214 4.19 -5.47 26.69
C VAL A 214 4.71 -5.60 25.25
N PHE A 215 3.81 -5.75 24.27
CA PHE A 215 4.10 -5.82 22.84
C PHE A 215 3.62 -4.55 22.10
N ASN A 216 3.99 -3.37 22.59
CA ASN A 216 3.75 -2.13 21.85
C ASN A 216 4.81 -1.99 20.75
N ASP A 217 4.41 -2.21 19.49
CA ASP A 217 5.30 -2.13 18.33
C ASP A 217 6.03 -0.79 18.23
N LEU A 218 5.36 0.32 18.55
CA LEU A 218 5.97 1.65 18.49
C LEU A 218 7.11 1.79 19.51
N THR A 219 6.91 1.31 20.74
CA THR A 219 7.96 1.27 21.76
C THR A 219 9.14 0.40 21.30
N ASN A 220 8.86 -0.73 20.66
CA ASN A 220 9.91 -1.61 20.16
C ASN A 220 10.69 -0.99 18.98
N ILE A 221 10.01 -0.22 18.12
CA ILE A 221 10.64 0.55 17.03
C ILE A 221 11.56 1.64 17.60
N VAL A 222 11.11 2.39 18.61
CA VAL A 222 11.92 3.41 19.28
C VAL A 222 13.15 2.76 19.92
N ASN A 223 12.95 1.69 20.70
CA ASN A 223 14.05 0.95 21.32
C ASN A 223 15.06 0.42 20.28
N PHE A 224 14.60 0.02 19.11
CA PHE A 224 15.46 -0.40 18.00
C PHE A 224 16.36 0.75 17.52
N TYR A 225 15.81 1.93 17.29
CA TYR A 225 16.59 3.09 16.87
C TYR A 225 17.51 3.63 17.96
N ASP A 226 17.09 3.55 19.23
CA ASP A 226 17.93 3.92 20.37
C ASP A 226 19.15 3.01 20.50
N ARG A 227 18.99 1.68 20.32
CA ARG A 227 20.11 0.74 20.25
C ARG A 227 21.11 1.07 19.14
N ARG A 228 20.69 1.79 18.11
CA ARG A 228 21.54 2.27 17.00
C ARG A 228 22.08 3.67 17.19
N GLY A 229 21.65 4.37 18.23
CA GLY A 229 22.07 5.74 18.52
C GLY A 229 21.47 6.80 17.57
N TYR A 230 20.31 6.53 16.96
CA TYR A 230 19.66 7.47 16.05
C TYR A 230 18.74 8.49 16.73
N ASN A 231 18.52 8.39 18.05
CA ASN A 231 17.68 9.30 18.85
C ASN A 231 16.31 9.57 18.18
N ILE A 232 15.62 8.50 17.76
CA ILE A 232 14.30 8.59 17.11
C ILE A 232 13.23 8.22 18.13
N ASP A 233 12.34 9.15 18.44
CA ASP A 233 11.19 8.91 19.33
C ASP A 233 9.86 8.70 18.57
N SER A 234 8.80 8.38 19.30
CA SER A 234 7.45 8.17 18.76
C SER A 234 6.87 9.43 18.11
N ASP A 235 7.21 10.61 18.62
CA ASP A 235 6.71 11.88 18.12
C ASP A 235 7.33 12.19 16.77
N MET A 236 8.62 11.90 16.58
CA MET A 236 9.30 12.01 15.29
C MET A 236 8.65 11.10 14.23
N ILE A 237 8.33 9.85 14.58
CA ILE A 237 7.66 8.90 13.67
C ILE A 237 6.25 9.44 13.29
N THR A 238 5.48 9.86 14.29
CA THR A 238 4.13 10.40 14.11
C THR A 238 4.14 11.67 13.26
N ASN A 239 5.01 12.61 13.60
CA ASN A 239 5.18 13.86 12.86
C ASN A 239 5.64 13.59 11.43
N ALA A 240 6.50 12.59 11.21
CA ALA A 240 6.96 12.26 9.88
C ALA A 240 5.82 11.77 8.97
N SER A 241 4.92 10.94 9.51
CA SER A 241 3.67 10.55 8.84
C SER A 241 2.81 11.77 8.48
N VAL A 242 2.61 12.70 9.43
CA VAL A 242 1.85 13.95 9.20
C VAL A 242 2.47 14.83 8.12
N VAL A 243 3.80 14.98 8.14
CA VAL A 243 4.51 15.72 7.09
C VAL A 243 4.34 15.04 5.75
N SER A 244 4.33 13.70 5.66
CA SER A 244 4.08 12.99 4.41
C SER A 244 2.67 13.27 3.86
N PHE A 245 1.67 13.36 4.74
CA PHE A 245 0.30 13.73 4.38
C PHE A 245 0.23 15.16 3.81
N TRP A 246 0.77 16.15 4.52
CA TRP A 246 0.75 17.56 4.09
C TRP A 246 1.70 17.85 2.93
N GLY A 247 2.79 17.10 2.81
CA GLY A 247 3.73 17.19 1.70
C GLY A 247 3.26 16.51 0.42
N SER A 248 2.04 15.95 0.41
CA SER A 248 1.51 15.22 -0.73
C SER A 248 0.37 15.97 -1.42
N ALA A 249 0.56 16.30 -2.70
CA ALA A 249 -0.47 16.97 -3.51
C ALA A 249 -1.76 16.14 -3.61
N MET A 250 -1.64 14.81 -3.64
CA MET A 250 -2.79 13.91 -3.74
C MET A 250 -3.70 13.96 -2.50
N SER A 251 -3.16 14.25 -1.31
CA SER A 251 -3.96 14.43 -0.09
C SER A 251 -4.98 15.55 -0.27
N TYR A 252 -4.52 16.71 -0.72
CA TYR A 252 -5.37 17.87 -1.00
C TYR A 252 -6.33 17.61 -2.15
N GLN A 253 -5.87 16.91 -3.19
CA GLN A 253 -6.70 16.61 -4.34
C GLN A 253 -7.88 15.70 -3.98
N LEU A 254 -7.66 14.67 -3.17
CA LEU A 254 -8.72 13.77 -2.72
C LEU A 254 -9.72 14.51 -1.82
N ILE A 255 -9.24 15.35 -0.90
CA ILE A 255 -10.10 16.21 -0.06
C ILE A 255 -10.91 17.18 -0.92
N TYR A 256 -10.28 17.86 -1.87
CA TYR A 256 -10.97 18.75 -2.79
C TYR A 256 -12.02 18.01 -3.61
N GLN A 257 -11.69 16.80 -4.09
CA GLN A 257 -12.59 15.97 -4.85
C GLN A 257 -13.78 15.47 -4.01
N PHE A 258 -13.58 15.22 -2.72
CA PHE A 258 -14.66 14.90 -1.78
C PHE A 258 -15.70 16.03 -1.76
N PHE A 259 -15.26 17.27 -1.51
CA PHE A 259 -16.15 18.43 -1.47
C PHE A 259 -16.83 18.70 -2.81
N ARG A 260 -16.12 18.52 -3.94
CA ARG A 260 -16.74 18.61 -5.26
C ARG A 260 -17.85 17.59 -5.46
N THR A 261 -17.62 16.36 -4.99
CA THR A 261 -18.61 15.28 -5.07
C THR A 261 -19.84 15.62 -4.24
N LEU A 262 -19.66 16.13 -3.02
CA LEU A 262 -20.76 16.62 -2.18
C LEU A 262 -21.51 17.81 -2.81
N ALA A 263 -20.82 18.64 -3.58
CA ALA A 263 -21.40 19.72 -4.39
C ALA A 263 -22.06 19.24 -5.72
N GLY A 264 -22.25 17.93 -5.88
CA GLY A 264 -22.92 17.33 -7.04
C GLY A 264 -22.08 17.25 -8.32
N LYS A 265 -20.75 17.41 -8.23
CA LYS A 265 -19.83 17.16 -9.36
C LYS A 265 -19.46 15.68 -9.44
N SER A 266 -18.93 15.26 -10.61
CA SER A 266 -18.45 13.89 -10.81
C SER A 266 -17.49 13.47 -9.71
N SER A 267 -17.60 12.22 -9.23
CA SER A 267 -16.71 11.61 -8.24
C SER A 267 -15.35 11.19 -8.81
N ARG A 268 -15.17 11.26 -10.13
CA ARG A 268 -13.93 10.97 -10.85
C ARG A 268 -13.09 12.22 -11.07
N PHE A 269 -11.77 12.04 -11.13
CA PHE A 269 -10.81 13.12 -11.29
C PHE A 269 -9.55 12.67 -12.04
N THR A 270 -8.75 13.65 -12.48
CA THR A 270 -7.39 13.41 -12.99
C THR A 270 -6.42 14.13 -12.06
N PRO A 271 -5.29 13.51 -11.68
CA PRO A 271 -4.29 14.16 -10.83
C PRO A 271 -3.90 15.55 -11.32
N TRP A 272 -3.66 16.47 -10.39
CA TRP A 272 -3.17 17.79 -10.69
C TRP A 272 -1.80 17.72 -11.34
N GLN A 273 -1.65 18.49 -12.41
CA GLN A 273 -0.45 18.56 -13.21
C GLN A 273 -0.15 20.00 -13.62
N TYR A 274 1.14 20.34 -13.70
CA TYR A 274 1.62 21.62 -14.18
C TYR A 274 2.65 21.40 -15.30
N ARG A 275 2.35 21.88 -16.51
CA ARG A 275 3.24 21.76 -17.68
C ARG A 275 3.75 20.33 -17.95
N GLY A 276 2.90 19.32 -17.73
CA GLY A 276 3.24 17.91 -17.89
C GLY A 276 3.86 17.24 -16.66
N PHE A 277 4.29 18.01 -15.66
CA PHE A 277 4.71 17.47 -14.36
C PHE A 277 3.50 17.17 -13.49
N GLN A 278 3.48 15.98 -12.90
CA GLN A 278 2.55 15.62 -11.85
C GLN A 278 3.00 16.28 -10.55
N LEU A 279 2.06 16.86 -9.80
CA LEU A 279 2.42 17.45 -8.51
C LEU A 279 2.95 16.35 -7.57
N PRO A 280 4.02 16.63 -6.80
CA PRO A 280 4.73 15.62 -6.06
C PRO A 280 3.91 15.07 -4.88
N ASN A 281 4.17 13.81 -4.55
CA ASN A 281 3.72 13.19 -3.32
C ASN A 281 4.92 12.81 -2.45
N THR A 282 4.69 12.78 -1.15
CA THR A 282 5.70 12.45 -0.14
C THR A 282 5.25 11.23 0.65
N SER A 283 6.11 10.24 0.77
CA SER A 283 5.93 9.06 1.61
C SER A 283 6.96 9.06 2.71
N PHE A 284 6.60 8.54 3.87
CA PHE A 284 7.50 8.37 5.00
C PHE A 284 7.75 6.87 5.22
N TYR A 285 9.02 6.49 5.35
CA TYR A 285 9.41 5.11 5.63
C TYR A 285 10.35 5.02 6.82
N MET A 286 10.23 3.90 7.52
CA MET A 286 11.12 3.49 8.60
C MET A 286 12.00 2.36 8.08
N ASN A 287 13.31 2.60 8.01
CA ASN A 287 14.27 1.68 7.41
C ASN A 287 15.34 1.32 8.44
N ARG A 288 16.21 0.33 8.16
CA ARG A 288 17.35 0.04 9.06
C ARG A 288 18.28 1.23 9.24
N ALA A 289 18.39 2.07 8.22
CA ALA A 289 19.20 3.27 8.23
C ALA A 289 18.58 4.40 9.07
N GLY A 290 17.29 4.33 9.39
CA GLY A 290 16.57 5.40 10.09
C GLY A 290 15.29 5.83 9.38
N LEU A 291 14.84 7.04 9.67
CA LEU A 291 13.62 7.62 9.11
C LEU A 291 13.90 8.30 7.78
N SER A 292 13.04 8.08 6.79
CA SER A 292 13.23 8.63 5.44
C SER A 292 11.96 9.25 4.87
N TYR A 293 12.17 10.22 3.99
CA TYR A 293 11.13 10.71 3.08
C TYR A 293 11.45 10.31 1.65
N LYS A 294 10.44 9.79 0.96
CA LYS A 294 10.46 9.55 -0.47
C LYS A 294 9.54 10.54 -1.16
N ILE A 295 10.09 11.42 -1.98
CA ILE A 295 9.34 12.37 -2.80
C ILE A 295 9.25 11.79 -4.20
N ARG A 296 8.02 11.58 -4.70
CA ARG A 296 7.72 11.00 -6.00
C ARG A 296 6.99 11.99 -6.89
N SER A 297 7.28 11.96 -8.18
CA SER A 297 6.55 12.71 -9.21
C SER A 297 6.73 12.00 -10.56
N GLY A 298 6.21 12.59 -11.62
CA GLY A 298 6.34 12.07 -12.97
C GLY A 298 6.16 13.17 -14.00
N TYR A 299 6.84 13.02 -15.14
CA TYR A 299 6.68 13.89 -16.29
C TYR A 299 5.96 13.15 -17.42
N ARG A 300 4.95 13.80 -18.01
CA ARG A 300 4.22 13.29 -19.17
C ARG A 300 4.53 14.13 -20.41
N TRP A 301 5.04 13.46 -21.44
CA TRP A 301 5.28 14.07 -22.74
C TRP A 301 4.66 13.20 -23.84
N GLN A 302 3.55 13.70 -24.41
CA GLN A 302 2.70 12.89 -25.29
C GLN A 302 2.26 11.60 -24.59
N GLU A 303 2.54 10.44 -25.17
CA GLU A 303 2.27 9.12 -24.62
C GLU A 303 3.36 8.62 -23.65
N TRP A 304 4.53 9.28 -23.62
CA TRP A 304 5.61 8.93 -22.69
C TRP A 304 5.29 9.38 -21.28
N ARG A 305 5.68 8.54 -20.33
CA ARG A 305 5.64 8.81 -18.90
C ARG A 305 7.00 8.53 -18.29
N PHE A 306 7.51 9.48 -17.54
CA PHE A 306 8.80 9.41 -16.89
C PHE A 306 8.60 9.55 -15.37
N PRO A 307 8.31 8.46 -14.65
CA PRO A 307 8.26 8.49 -13.19
C PRO A 307 9.66 8.76 -12.63
N PHE A 308 9.72 9.51 -11.53
CA PHE A 308 10.96 9.70 -10.79
C PHE A 308 10.69 9.85 -9.30
N ALA A 309 11.67 9.46 -8.49
CA ALA A 309 11.62 9.57 -7.05
C ALA A 309 12.98 9.90 -6.46
N LEU A 310 12.96 10.58 -5.31
CA LEU A 310 14.11 10.81 -4.45
C LEU A 310 13.72 10.33 -3.05
N GLU A 311 14.48 9.38 -2.49
CA GLU A 311 14.34 8.97 -1.10
C GLU A 311 15.57 9.38 -0.30
N HIS A 312 15.37 9.99 0.87
CA HIS A 312 16.45 10.44 1.73
C HIS A 312 16.18 10.09 3.19
N VAL A 313 17.17 9.48 3.85
CA VAL A 313 17.16 9.23 5.30
C VAL A 313 17.50 10.53 6.02
N PHE A 314 16.47 11.19 6.56
CA PHE A 314 16.60 12.48 7.22
C PHE A 314 17.03 12.34 8.69
N GLU A 315 16.75 11.21 9.34
CA GLU A 315 17.21 10.90 10.70
C GLU A 315 17.85 9.51 10.73
N GLY A 316 19.01 9.37 11.37
CA GLY A 316 19.85 8.16 11.33
C GLY A 316 21.01 8.21 10.32
N GLU A 317 21.41 7.05 9.78
CA GLU A 317 22.49 6.90 8.80
C GLU A 317 22.10 7.54 7.45
N LYS A 318 22.72 8.68 7.14
CA LYS A 318 22.44 9.45 5.92
C LYS A 318 22.63 8.61 4.67
N ARG A 319 21.55 8.42 3.93
CA ARG A 319 21.48 7.72 2.65
C ARG A 319 20.51 8.41 1.73
N THR A 320 20.76 8.31 0.43
CA THR A 320 19.90 8.88 -0.60
C THR A 320 19.78 7.89 -1.75
N GLU A 321 18.57 7.75 -2.29
CA GLU A 321 18.27 6.94 -3.46
C GLU A 321 17.50 7.75 -4.49
N LEU A 322 17.80 7.49 -5.76
CA LEU A 322 17.15 8.11 -6.89
C LEU A 322 16.53 7.03 -7.76
N SER A 323 15.24 7.14 -8.04
CA SER A 323 14.57 6.28 -9.00
C SER A 323 14.16 7.08 -10.23
N PHE A 324 14.37 6.51 -11.40
CA PHE A 324 13.90 7.09 -12.66
C PHE A 324 13.43 5.98 -13.59
N GLY A 325 12.31 6.21 -14.27
CA GLY A 325 11.78 5.26 -15.22
C GLY A 325 11.26 5.91 -16.49
N ALA A 326 10.88 5.06 -17.43
CA ALA A 326 10.23 5.42 -18.66
C ALA A 326 9.18 4.36 -19.02
N LYS A 327 7.99 4.82 -19.39
CA LYS A 327 6.88 3.98 -19.85
C LYS A 327 6.27 4.59 -21.09
N LYS A 328 5.99 3.76 -22.10
CA LYS A 328 5.32 4.20 -23.32
C LYS A 328 4.42 3.11 -23.90
N PRO A 329 3.17 3.42 -24.26
CA PRO A 329 2.35 2.52 -25.05
C PRO A 329 2.80 2.49 -26.52
N PHE A 330 2.82 1.30 -27.10
CA PHE A 330 3.01 1.03 -28.53
C PHE A 330 1.86 0.14 -29.00
N GLY A 331 0.77 0.78 -29.44
CA GLY A 331 -0.47 0.08 -29.81
C GLY A 331 -1.03 -0.72 -28.62
N LYS A 332 -1.04 -2.05 -28.75
CA LYS A 332 -1.50 -2.96 -27.69
C LYS A 332 -0.44 -3.25 -26.63
N THR A 333 0.82 -2.90 -26.86
CA THR A 333 1.93 -3.20 -25.92
C THR A 333 2.29 -1.96 -25.10
N THR A 334 2.81 -2.12 -23.89
CA THR A 334 3.31 -1.01 -23.06
C THR A 334 4.52 -1.49 -22.26
N PRO A 335 5.74 -1.32 -22.80
CA PRO A 335 6.97 -1.49 -22.02
C PRO A 335 7.13 -0.39 -20.97
N MET A 336 7.77 -0.75 -19.87
CA MET A 336 8.23 0.11 -18.80
C MET A 336 9.60 -0.38 -18.32
N VAL A 337 10.47 0.58 -18.03
CA VAL A 337 11.75 0.36 -17.34
C VAL A 337 11.86 1.36 -16.21
N GLU A 338 12.37 0.93 -15.07
CA GLU A 338 12.72 1.78 -13.93
C GLU A 338 14.05 1.33 -13.35
N ALA A 339 14.90 2.28 -13.01
CA ALA A 339 16.16 2.04 -12.33
C ALA A 339 16.19 2.83 -11.02
N THR A 340 16.67 2.18 -9.95
CA THR A 340 16.93 2.84 -8.67
C THR A 340 18.43 2.81 -8.39
N ILE A 341 18.98 4.00 -8.14
CA ILE A 341 20.40 4.25 -7.87
C ILE A 341 20.53 4.62 -6.40
N GLY A 342 21.08 3.70 -5.61
CA GLY A 342 21.39 3.89 -4.19
C GLY A 342 22.78 3.37 -3.85
N LYS A 343 22.88 2.57 -2.78
CA LYS A 343 24.12 1.81 -2.48
C LYS A 343 24.43 0.79 -3.58
N ARG A 344 23.40 0.29 -4.27
CA ARG A 344 23.47 -0.63 -5.40
C ARG A 344 22.48 -0.21 -6.48
N LEU A 345 22.69 -0.73 -7.69
CA LEU A 345 21.76 -0.53 -8.80
C LEU A 345 20.66 -1.57 -8.72
N GLU A 346 19.42 -1.11 -8.80
CA GLU A 346 18.22 -1.95 -9.00
C GLU A 346 17.61 -1.64 -10.35
N LEU A 347 16.92 -2.63 -10.90
CA LEU A 347 16.31 -2.54 -12.22
C LEU A 347 14.97 -3.27 -12.22
N THR A 348 13.93 -2.61 -12.72
CA THR A 348 12.62 -3.19 -12.99
C THR A 348 12.32 -3.04 -14.48
N LEU A 349 11.91 -4.14 -15.11
CA LEU A 349 11.50 -4.22 -16.49
C LEU A 349 10.12 -4.83 -16.54
N ASP A 350 9.15 -4.11 -17.10
CA ASP A 350 7.78 -4.58 -17.23
C ASP A 350 7.30 -4.43 -18.66
N MET A 351 6.47 -5.37 -19.11
CA MET A 351 5.78 -5.30 -20.37
C MET A 351 4.33 -5.72 -20.18
N SER A 352 3.39 -4.90 -20.64
CA SER A 352 2.00 -5.29 -20.73
C SER A 352 1.51 -5.35 -22.18
N TYR A 353 0.54 -6.22 -22.43
CA TYR A 353 -0.11 -6.44 -23.71
C TYR A 353 -1.63 -6.51 -23.50
N ARG A 354 -2.34 -5.54 -24.08
CA ARG A 354 -3.79 -5.44 -24.07
C ARG A 354 -4.37 -6.26 -25.23
N GLN A 355 -4.85 -7.46 -24.92
CA GLN A 355 -5.46 -8.33 -25.93
C GLN A 355 -6.74 -7.70 -26.50
N ASN A 356 -7.60 -7.19 -25.61
CA ASN A 356 -8.86 -6.51 -25.93
C ASN A 356 -9.21 -5.48 -24.84
N ASN A 357 -10.42 -4.90 -24.89
CA ASN A 357 -10.83 -3.85 -23.96
C ASN A 357 -10.97 -4.32 -22.50
N TRP A 358 -11.05 -5.62 -22.26
CA TRP A 358 -11.29 -6.19 -20.93
C TRP A 358 -10.18 -7.13 -20.45
N LEU A 359 -9.18 -7.46 -21.26
CA LEU A 359 -8.13 -8.42 -20.94
C LEU A 359 -6.72 -7.88 -21.23
N MET A 360 -5.85 -7.97 -20.23
CA MET A 360 -4.44 -7.63 -20.29
C MET A 360 -3.57 -8.79 -19.83
N PHE A 361 -2.45 -9.01 -20.51
CA PHE A 361 -1.36 -9.83 -20.03
C PHE A 361 -0.18 -8.93 -19.69
N SER A 362 0.51 -9.18 -18.59
CA SER A 362 1.71 -8.46 -18.20
C SER A 362 2.76 -9.43 -17.72
N GLY A 363 4.02 -9.07 -17.87
CA GLY A 363 5.13 -9.80 -17.29
C GLY A 363 6.30 -8.87 -17.05
N GLY A 364 7.19 -9.27 -16.15
CA GLY A 364 8.32 -8.44 -15.81
C GLY A 364 9.41 -9.16 -15.04
N TYR A 365 10.48 -8.42 -14.85
CA TYR A 365 11.66 -8.79 -14.09
C TYR A 365 12.03 -7.64 -13.16
N ALA A 366 12.34 -7.95 -11.91
CA ALA A 366 12.88 -6.98 -10.97
C ALA A 366 14.14 -7.53 -10.29
N LEU A 367 15.15 -6.67 -10.17
CA LEU A 367 16.35 -6.89 -9.38
C LEU A 367 16.32 -5.94 -8.18
N TYR A 368 16.26 -6.51 -6.98
CA TYR A 368 16.30 -5.78 -5.71
C TYR A 368 17.60 -6.06 -4.96
N ASP A 369 18.08 -5.09 -4.17
CA ASP A 369 19.23 -5.25 -3.28
C ASP A 369 18.90 -4.74 -1.88
N GLN A 370 19.11 -5.58 -0.87
CA GLN A 370 18.79 -5.30 0.53
C GLN A 370 19.58 -4.12 1.12
N ARG A 371 20.67 -3.70 0.46
CA ARG A 371 21.47 -2.53 0.89
C ARG A 371 20.82 -1.21 0.48
N ASN A 372 19.85 -1.27 -0.44
CA ASN A 372 19.02 -0.14 -0.80
C ASN A 372 17.76 -0.08 0.08
N LEU A 373 17.26 1.13 0.32
CA LEU A 373 16.02 1.40 1.04
C LEU A 373 14.83 0.79 0.29
N HIS A 374 14.83 0.91 -1.04
CA HIS A 374 13.82 0.28 -1.88
C HIS A 374 13.84 -1.25 -1.75
N GLY A 375 14.95 -1.92 -2.08
CA GLY A 375 15.04 -3.38 -2.00
C GLY A 375 14.74 -3.95 -0.61
N GLU A 376 15.12 -3.27 0.45
CA GLU A 376 14.80 -3.64 1.85
C GLU A 376 13.30 -3.85 2.12
N ARG A 377 12.41 -3.17 1.37
CA ARG A 377 10.95 -3.31 1.50
C ARG A 377 10.34 -4.37 0.60
N PHE A 378 11.01 -4.72 -0.51
CA PHE A 378 10.46 -5.59 -1.55
C PHE A 378 11.01 -7.02 -1.56
N ILE A 379 12.20 -7.26 -1.01
CA ILE A 379 12.79 -8.60 -1.01
C ILE A 379 11.95 -9.56 -0.15
N PRO A 380 11.47 -10.69 -0.69
CA PRO A 380 10.67 -11.67 0.04
C PRO A 380 11.51 -12.75 0.74
N SER A 381 12.76 -12.98 0.31
CA SER A 381 13.70 -13.93 0.94
C SER A 381 15.15 -13.52 0.70
N LEU A 382 15.98 -13.70 1.71
CA LEU A 382 17.44 -13.48 1.68
C LEU A 382 18.25 -14.77 1.81
N GLU A 383 17.60 -15.92 1.70
CA GLU A 383 18.25 -17.23 1.77
C GLU A 383 19.43 -17.36 0.79
N ASN A 384 19.30 -16.75 -0.40
CA ASN A 384 20.29 -16.78 -1.46
C ASN A 384 21.22 -15.54 -1.51
N GLY A 385 21.22 -14.73 -0.45
CA GLY A 385 22.06 -13.54 -0.33
C GLY A 385 21.30 -12.21 -0.38
N PRO A 386 22.03 -11.07 -0.46
CA PRO A 386 21.45 -9.72 -0.31
C PRO A 386 20.71 -9.21 -1.55
N THR A 387 20.77 -9.94 -2.66
CA THR A 387 20.13 -9.59 -3.93
C THR A 387 19.00 -10.54 -4.23
N TYR A 388 17.91 -10.04 -4.77
CA TYR A 388 16.75 -10.83 -5.14
C TYR A 388 16.34 -10.57 -6.58
N HIS A 389 16.04 -11.65 -7.31
CA HIS A 389 15.53 -11.61 -8.67
C HIS A 389 14.08 -12.08 -8.67
N GLU A 390 13.17 -11.21 -9.07
CA GLU A 390 11.76 -11.53 -9.23
C GLU A 390 11.42 -11.64 -10.72
N PHE A 391 10.77 -12.74 -11.11
CA PHE A 391 10.13 -12.86 -12.41
C PHE A 391 8.64 -13.06 -12.20
N TYR A 392 7.82 -12.39 -12.99
CA TYR A 392 6.38 -12.54 -12.84
C TYR A 392 5.61 -12.48 -14.15
N LEU A 393 4.44 -13.11 -14.12
CA LEU A 393 3.42 -13.06 -15.15
C LEU A 393 2.08 -12.76 -14.50
N LYS A 394 1.30 -11.91 -15.14
CA LYS A 394 0.03 -11.41 -14.64
C LYS A 394 -1.01 -11.39 -15.74
N THR A 395 -2.21 -11.87 -15.46
CA THR A 395 -3.38 -11.72 -16.35
C THR A 395 -4.41 -10.87 -15.63
N SER A 396 -4.85 -9.77 -16.23
CA SER A 396 -5.76 -8.80 -15.60
C SER A 396 -7.03 -8.60 -16.43
N VAL A 397 -8.17 -8.61 -15.74
CA VAL A 397 -9.45 -8.12 -16.27
C VAL A 397 -9.55 -6.61 -16.02
N ILE A 398 -9.67 -5.84 -17.10
CA ILE A 398 -9.83 -4.38 -17.12
C ILE A 398 -11.32 -4.05 -17.33
N TYR A 399 -11.80 -2.96 -16.73
CA TYR A 399 -13.19 -2.49 -16.82
C TYR A 399 -13.26 -0.99 -17.11
#